data_AF-A0AAD9EBD7-F1
#
_entry.id   AF-A0AAD9EBD7-F1
#
_cell.length_a   1.000
_cell.length_b   1.000
_cell.length_c   1.000
_cell.angle_alpha   90.00
_cell.angle_beta   90.00
_cell.angle_gamma   90.00
#
_symmetry.space_group_name_H-M   'P 1'
#
loop_
_entity.id
_entity.type
_entity.pdbx_description
1 polymer ?
#
loop_
_entity_poly.entity_id
_entity_poly.type
_entity_poly.pdbx_seq_one_letter_code
_entity_poly.pdbx_strand_id
1 'polypeptide(L)'
;MGPTNTDAMIVNQSGWAHLRSAGASRRSRIIIAALIMFLVSAALVLQPDWHVATSGLRVPGLHRPAASGSSTTPIPDGGGGGGPSSETTSDTDSGVLASILTPDENGVLLSAGSPVFTSPNGRYSLVLQPDGDLVLSHNDLDGSAHALWWTDTGDKHSGGRTVTVEKKGGHVRMVVHAMLKNTWVTVWHSDLLTMCKNQAAPEGGALVKKGGARGSLELSNDGKLTLAGACDLRIPPDHREKSRSLAVIVAGLYRTNHVTCKTHMEHLVDGHPSFTKIDVFAYMLYEPADVDVHGRTKESIEAELRACYGTHLRSVDVVPVAEAEVEYPGGEAAMLLPCGDRLRRLNNQLRTVSLAAQRWWAWTVANGFTHDTVMRIRPDTSFWARPGFKSLEELGDALVLPHPKGEHYFYCARMKGSVGVGPTDQIAYGNAASMQQWLYMYDRFAQMVDLASNPDRPALRDFSGCEDMPSGPLASDCPRPAPCSIECLVAWYLDARGVDFRIEWGWEQNPLRWKDIGMLGAEEERMADQHQEDKDDGMTWG
;
A
#
# COMPACT_ATOMS: atom_id res chain seq x y z
N MET A 1 6.82 -58.57 -35.90
CA MET A 1 6.46 -59.97 -35.59
C MET A 1 6.03 -60.00 -34.14
N GLY A 2 4.79 -60.41 -33.87
CA GLY A 2 4.27 -60.67 -32.51
C GLY A 2 4.86 -61.97 -31.93
N PRO A 3 4.42 -62.36 -30.72
CA PRO A 3 3.08 -62.93 -30.59
C PRO A 3 2.26 -62.43 -29.37
N THR A 4 1.05 -62.97 -29.30
CA THR A 4 -0.22 -62.50 -28.76
C THR A 4 -0.58 -62.97 -27.35
N ASN A 5 -1.35 -62.09 -26.66
CA ASN A 5 -2.45 -62.24 -25.69
C ASN A 5 -2.64 -63.53 -24.85
N THR A 6 -2.88 -63.31 -23.55
CA THR A 6 -4.04 -63.86 -22.83
C THR A 6 -4.52 -62.90 -21.73
N ASP A 7 -5.83 -62.71 -21.67
CA ASP A 7 -6.62 -61.87 -20.77
C ASP A 7 -6.59 -62.29 -19.29
N ALA A 8 -6.66 -61.32 -18.39
CA ALA A 8 -7.49 -61.39 -17.17
C ALA A 8 -7.63 -59.99 -16.52
N MET A 9 -8.77 -59.34 -16.74
CA MET A 9 -9.27 -58.27 -15.87
C MET A 9 -9.71 -58.86 -14.53
N ILE A 10 -9.22 -58.32 -13.41
CA ILE A 10 -9.90 -58.41 -12.12
C ILE A 10 -10.11 -56.99 -11.59
N VAL A 11 -11.38 -56.59 -11.63
CA VAL A 11 -11.97 -55.48 -10.90
C VAL A 11 -12.30 -56.00 -9.50
N ASN A 12 -11.90 -55.30 -8.44
CA ASN A 12 -12.48 -55.48 -7.10
C ASN A 12 -12.36 -54.16 -6.31
N GLN A 13 -13.35 -53.29 -6.45
CA GLN A 13 -14.46 -53.02 -5.51
C GLN A 13 -14.05 -52.50 -4.13
N SER A 14 -14.46 -51.25 -3.92
CA SER A 14 -14.55 -50.50 -2.67
C SER A 14 -15.32 -51.22 -1.58
N GLY A 15 -14.67 -51.52 -0.46
CA GLY A 15 -15.30 -52.02 0.76
C GLY A 15 -16.03 -50.89 1.51
N TRP A 16 -17.31 -50.71 1.21
CA TRP A 16 -18.25 -50.05 2.12
C TRP A 16 -18.61 -51.01 3.24
N ALA A 17 -18.25 -50.66 4.48
CA ALA A 17 -18.63 -51.42 5.65
C ALA A 17 -20.14 -51.33 5.89
N HIS A 18 -20.82 -52.47 5.71
CA HIS A 18 -22.20 -52.70 6.16
C HIS A 18 -22.28 -52.62 7.69
N LEU A 19 -22.93 -51.58 8.21
CA LEU A 19 -23.49 -51.60 9.57
C LEU A 19 -24.98 -52.00 9.49
N ARG A 20 -25.27 -53.27 9.76
CA ARG A 20 -26.64 -53.76 9.99
C ARG A 20 -27.05 -53.50 11.45
N SER A 21 -28.24 -52.92 11.58
CA SER A 21 -29.22 -53.02 12.68
C SER A 21 -28.71 -53.17 14.13
N ALA A 22 -28.69 -52.05 14.85
CA ALA A 22 -28.79 -52.05 16.31
C ALA A 22 -29.79 -50.97 16.77
N GLY A 23 -30.94 -51.42 17.27
CA GLY A 23 -31.76 -50.75 18.28
C GLY A 23 -32.44 -49.42 17.92
N ALA A 24 -33.78 -49.44 17.82
CA ALA A 24 -34.65 -48.27 17.73
C ALA A 24 -34.53 -47.25 18.90
N SER A 25 -33.67 -47.49 19.90
CA SER A 25 -33.43 -46.58 21.04
C SER A 25 -32.26 -45.61 20.85
N ARG A 26 -31.37 -45.79 19.85
CA ARG A 26 -30.26 -44.85 19.58
C ARG A 26 -30.67 -43.68 18.69
N ARG A 27 -31.57 -43.90 17.72
CA ARG A 27 -32.08 -42.83 16.84
C ARG A 27 -32.90 -41.79 17.60
N SER A 28 -33.70 -42.21 18.56
CA SER A 28 -34.45 -41.30 19.44
C SER A 28 -33.54 -40.45 20.34
N ARG A 29 -32.42 -41.02 20.86
CA ARG A 29 -31.45 -40.26 21.66
C ARG A 29 -30.67 -39.22 20.84
N ILE A 30 -30.33 -39.53 19.59
CA ILE A 30 -29.64 -38.58 18.69
C ILE A 30 -30.58 -37.44 18.27
N ILE A 31 -31.86 -37.75 17.99
CA ILE A 31 -32.86 -36.72 17.66
C ILE A 31 -33.14 -35.83 18.87
N ILE A 32 -33.24 -36.38 20.08
CA ILE A 32 -33.43 -35.59 21.31
C ILE A 32 -32.20 -34.72 21.59
N ALA A 33 -30.98 -35.24 21.41
CA ALA A 33 -29.76 -34.46 21.59
C ALA A 33 -29.63 -33.31 20.56
N ALA A 34 -30.00 -33.56 19.31
CA ALA A 34 -30.04 -32.53 18.26
C ALA A 34 -31.12 -31.47 18.54
N LEU A 35 -32.28 -31.88 19.06
CA LEU A 35 -33.36 -30.96 19.44
C LEU A 35 -32.96 -30.10 20.66
N ILE A 36 -32.27 -30.69 21.64
CA ILE A 36 -31.75 -29.95 22.81
C ILE A 36 -30.69 -28.94 22.38
N MET A 37 -29.74 -29.33 21.51
CA MET A 37 -28.76 -28.41 20.94
C MET A 37 -29.43 -27.27 20.17
N PHE A 38 -30.44 -27.57 19.35
CA PHE A 38 -31.18 -26.56 18.61
C PHE A 38 -31.96 -25.61 19.53
N LEU A 39 -32.59 -26.11 20.59
CA LEU A 39 -33.32 -25.30 21.56
C LEU A 39 -32.38 -24.45 22.45
N VAL A 40 -31.19 -24.95 22.79
CA VAL A 40 -30.16 -24.19 23.51
C VAL A 40 -29.59 -23.09 22.61
N SER A 41 -29.35 -23.37 21.33
CA SER A 41 -28.95 -22.35 20.35
C SER A 41 -30.05 -21.32 20.10
N ALA A 42 -31.32 -21.73 20.05
CA ALA A 42 -32.45 -20.80 19.89
C ALA A 42 -32.66 -19.93 21.14
N ALA A 43 -32.46 -20.46 22.35
CA ALA A 43 -32.52 -19.70 23.59
C ALA A 43 -31.38 -18.67 23.71
N LEU A 44 -30.18 -18.99 23.20
CA LEU A 44 -29.04 -18.04 23.14
C LEU A 44 -29.25 -16.91 22.13
N VAL A 45 -30.09 -17.11 21.10
CA VAL A 45 -30.40 -16.10 20.07
C VAL A 45 -31.59 -15.21 20.47
N LEU A 46 -32.41 -15.61 21.45
CA LEU A 46 -33.69 -14.95 21.79
C LEU A 46 -33.77 -14.35 23.20
N GLN A 47 -32.67 -14.25 23.96
CA GLN A 47 -32.69 -13.51 25.23
C GLN A 47 -32.44 -11.99 25.02
N PRO A 48 -33.33 -11.10 25.51
CA PRO A 48 -33.21 -9.65 25.25
C PRO A 48 -32.21 -8.89 26.13
N ASP A 49 -31.64 -9.49 27.17
CA ASP A 49 -30.89 -8.74 28.19
C ASP A 49 -29.50 -9.32 28.45
N TRP A 50 -28.52 -8.89 27.65
CA TRP A 50 -27.11 -8.85 28.07
C TRP A 50 -26.48 -7.53 27.62
N HIS A 51 -26.50 -6.55 28.53
CA HIS A 51 -25.69 -5.35 28.45
C HIS A 51 -24.38 -5.58 29.20
N VAL A 52 -23.23 -5.53 28.52
CA VAL A 52 -21.99 -4.90 29.02
C VAL A 52 -21.15 -4.34 27.84
N ALA A 53 -21.04 -3.00 27.84
CA ALA A 53 -19.93 -2.12 27.43
C ALA A 53 -19.28 -2.21 26.02
N THR A 54 -19.80 -1.34 25.13
CA THR A 54 -19.08 -0.36 24.29
C THR A 54 -17.71 -0.69 23.68
N SER A 55 -17.70 -1.00 22.38
CA SER A 55 -16.67 -0.60 21.42
C SER A 55 -17.34 -0.43 20.06
N GLY A 56 -17.61 0.81 19.68
CA GLY A 56 -18.38 1.17 18.49
C GLY A 56 -17.57 1.03 17.20
N LEU A 57 -17.93 0.05 16.39
CA LEU A 57 -17.67 0.02 14.95
C LEU A 57 -18.91 -0.56 14.28
N ARG A 58 -19.68 0.29 13.59
CA ARG A 58 -20.76 -0.15 12.69
C ARG A 58 -20.22 -0.13 11.27
N VAL A 59 -20.11 -1.32 10.69
CA VAL A 59 -19.92 -1.53 9.25
C VAL A 59 -21.25 -1.19 8.55
N PRO A 60 -21.30 -0.26 7.57
CA PRO A 60 -22.48 -0.11 6.73
C PRO A 60 -22.53 -1.28 5.73
N GLY A 61 -23.63 -2.03 5.75
CA GLY A 61 -23.89 -3.11 4.80
C GLY A 61 -24.02 -2.58 3.37
N LEU A 62 -23.28 -3.20 2.45
CA LEU A 62 -23.60 -3.20 1.04
C LEU A 62 -25.01 -3.80 0.84
N HIS A 63 -25.73 -3.20 -0.10
CA HIS A 63 -27.09 -3.53 -0.58
C HIS A 63 -28.25 -2.87 0.19
N ARG A 64 -28.80 -1.82 -0.41
CA ARG A 64 -30.24 -1.55 -0.37
C ARG A 64 -30.80 -1.29 -1.78
N PRO A 65 -32.06 -1.71 -2.03
CA PRO A 65 -32.66 -1.78 -3.36
C PRO A 65 -33.16 -0.42 -3.85
N ALA A 66 -33.28 -0.32 -5.18
CA ALA A 66 -33.84 0.82 -5.90
C ALA A 66 -35.24 1.19 -5.38
N ALA A 67 -35.41 2.45 -4.96
CA ALA A 67 -36.70 3.00 -4.62
C ALA A 67 -37.42 3.43 -5.91
N SER A 68 -38.46 2.68 -6.26
CA SER A 68 -39.48 3.08 -7.23
C SER A 68 -40.30 4.24 -6.66
N GLY A 69 -40.24 5.40 -7.31
CA GLY A 69 -41.11 6.54 -7.03
C GLY A 69 -41.45 7.26 -8.32
N SER A 70 -42.67 7.03 -8.81
CA SER A 70 -43.22 7.71 -9.99
C SER A 70 -43.52 9.18 -9.67
N SER A 71 -43.00 10.11 -10.48
CA SER A 71 -43.59 11.44 -10.62
C SER A 71 -43.74 11.77 -12.10
N THR A 72 -44.94 11.50 -12.59
CA THR A 72 -45.51 12.08 -13.82
C THR A 72 -45.69 13.58 -13.63
N THR A 73 -45.11 14.37 -14.54
CA THR A 73 -45.56 15.74 -14.86
C THR A 73 -45.58 15.94 -16.38
N PRO A 74 -46.50 16.78 -16.89
CA PRO A 74 -47.01 16.69 -18.25
C PRO A 74 -46.19 17.49 -19.26
N ILE A 75 -46.16 16.99 -20.49
CA ILE A 75 -45.69 17.64 -21.71
C ILE A 75 -46.67 18.74 -22.12
N PRO A 76 -46.21 19.94 -22.51
CA PRO A 76 -46.92 20.77 -23.48
C PRO A 76 -46.26 20.65 -24.86
N ASP A 77 -47.04 20.17 -25.82
CA ASP A 77 -46.75 20.26 -27.26
C ASP A 77 -46.80 21.72 -27.73
N GLY A 78 -45.96 22.04 -28.73
CA GLY A 78 -46.32 23.03 -29.75
C GLY A 78 -45.26 24.06 -30.17
N GLY A 79 -44.35 23.64 -31.08
CA GLY A 79 -44.20 24.31 -32.39
C GLY A 79 -43.27 25.52 -32.57
N GLY A 80 -42.31 25.37 -33.49
CA GLY A 80 -42.11 26.36 -34.57
C GLY A 80 -40.78 27.11 -34.65
N GLY A 81 -39.83 26.57 -35.45
CA GLY A 81 -39.16 27.28 -36.55
C GLY A 81 -38.08 28.34 -36.27
N GLY A 82 -36.85 28.06 -36.76
CA GLY A 82 -35.89 29.09 -37.20
C GLY A 82 -34.42 28.86 -36.79
N GLY A 83 -33.61 28.28 -37.69
CA GLY A 83 -32.15 28.54 -37.72
C GLY A 83 -31.86 29.89 -38.41
N PRO A 84 -30.60 30.32 -38.67
CA PRO A 84 -29.28 29.65 -38.57
C PRO A 84 -28.33 30.43 -37.60
N SER A 85 -27.09 30.07 -37.28
CA SER A 85 -25.92 29.97 -38.16
C SER A 85 -24.69 29.45 -37.40
N SER A 86 -23.95 28.58 -38.09
CA SER A 86 -22.59 28.14 -37.83
C SER A 86 -21.59 29.30 -37.87
N GLU A 87 -20.78 29.43 -36.82
CA GLU A 87 -19.38 29.85 -36.95
C GLU A 87 -18.53 28.82 -36.21
N THR A 88 -17.94 27.94 -37.02
CA THR A 88 -16.88 27.02 -36.66
C THR A 88 -15.58 27.81 -36.69
N THR A 89 -15.11 28.27 -35.52
CA THR A 89 -13.70 28.59 -35.32
C THR A 89 -13.10 27.50 -34.44
N SER A 90 -12.41 26.59 -35.12
CA SER A 90 -11.54 25.59 -34.53
C SER A 90 -10.31 26.29 -33.95
N ASP A 91 -10.33 26.60 -32.66
CA ASP A 91 -9.11 26.85 -31.89
C ASP A 91 -8.96 25.75 -30.84
N THR A 92 -7.99 24.89 -31.14
CA THR A 92 -7.58 23.75 -30.31
C THR A 92 -6.62 24.29 -29.24
N ASP A 93 -7.15 24.91 -28.20
CA ASP A 93 -6.40 25.19 -26.96
C ASP A 93 -7.07 24.41 -25.83
N SER A 94 -6.52 23.23 -25.52
CA SER A 94 -7.02 22.29 -24.52
C SER A 94 -6.80 22.81 -23.09
N GLY A 95 -7.41 23.95 -22.76
CA GLY A 95 -7.63 24.35 -21.38
C GLY A 95 -8.77 23.52 -20.81
N VAL A 96 -8.48 22.72 -19.77
CA VAL A 96 -9.51 21.96 -19.07
C VAL A 96 -10.60 22.93 -18.59
N LEU A 97 -11.81 22.82 -19.15
CA LEU A 97 -12.95 23.63 -18.74
C LEU A 97 -13.31 23.30 -17.29
N ALA A 98 -13.48 24.34 -16.46
CA ALA A 98 -13.89 24.23 -15.07
C ALA A 98 -15.06 25.16 -14.76
N SER A 99 -15.98 24.69 -13.92
CA SER A 99 -17.01 25.51 -13.29
C SER A 99 -16.44 26.17 -12.04
N ILE A 100 -16.97 27.34 -11.68
CA ILE A 100 -16.50 28.13 -10.54
C ILE A 100 -17.69 28.34 -9.59
N LEU A 101 -17.52 27.97 -8.33
CA LEU A 101 -18.45 28.26 -7.24
C LEU A 101 -17.86 29.35 -6.36
N THR A 102 -18.48 30.53 -6.40
CA THR A 102 -18.13 31.66 -5.54
C THR A 102 -18.93 31.59 -4.24
N PRO A 103 -18.35 31.96 -3.09
CA PRO A 103 -19.10 32.10 -1.85
C PRO A 103 -20.21 33.17 -1.98
N ASP A 104 -21.31 32.98 -1.25
CA ASP A 104 -22.35 33.99 -1.09
C ASP A 104 -21.91 35.17 -0.19
N GLU A 105 -22.82 36.11 0.09
CA GLU A 105 -22.55 37.27 0.97
C GLU A 105 -22.13 36.88 2.40
N ASN A 106 -22.49 35.68 2.85
CA ASN A 106 -22.15 35.13 4.16
C ASN A 106 -20.89 34.24 4.10
N GLY A 107 -20.24 34.12 2.93
CA GLY A 107 -19.08 33.26 2.73
C GLY A 107 -19.42 31.76 2.61
N VAL A 108 -20.70 31.41 2.41
CA VAL A 108 -21.17 30.04 2.23
C VAL A 108 -21.05 29.64 0.77
N LEU A 109 -20.44 28.48 0.53
CA LEU A 109 -20.33 27.83 -0.78
C LEU A 109 -21.50 26.88 -1.03
N LEU A 110 -21.78 26.00 -0.06
CA LEU A 110 -22.79 24.94 -0.16
C LEU A 110 -23.57 24.83 1.14
N SER A 111 -24.85 24.49 1.04
CA SER A 111 -25.69 24.09 2.17
C SER A 111 -26.17 22.64 1.97
N ALA A 112 -26.56 21.96 3.04
CA ALA A 112 -26.99 20.56 2.93
C ALA A 112 -28.17 20.42 1.97
N GLY A 113 -28.02 19.55 0.98
CA GLY A 113 -29.04 19.23 -0.03
C GLY A 113 -29.19 20.23 -1.17
N SER A 114 -28.58 21.43 -1.13
CA SER A 114 -28.59 22.41 -2.23
C SER A 114 -27.64 23.60 -1.97
N PRO A 115 -27.00 24.18 -2.99
CA PRO A 115 -26.97 23.74 -4.39
C PRO A 115 -26.04 22.53 -4.63
N VAL A 116 -26.20 21.86 -5.77
CA VAL A 116 -25.26 20.84 -6.27
C VAL A 116 -24.25 21.53 -7.18
N PHE A 117 -22.96 21.47 -6.85
CA PHE A 117 -21.93 22.08 -7.68
C PHE A 117 -21.42 21.07 -8.69
N THR A 118 -21.64 21.33 -9.98
CA THR A 118 -21.39 20.36 -11.06
C THR A 118 -20.31 20.86 -12.02
N SER A 119 -19.49 19.95 -12.54
CA SER A 119 -18.54 20.24 -13.63
C SER A 119 -19.28 20.64 -14.92
N PRO A 120 -18.63 21.37 -15.84
CA PRO A 120 -19.25 21.79 -17.10
C PRO A 120 -19.83 20.65 -17.96
N ASN A 121 -19.23 19.46 -17.92
CA ASN A 121 -19.70 18.27 -18.64
C ASN A 121 -20.75 17.45 -17.88
N GLY A 122 -21.15 17.85 -16.67
CA GLY A 122 -22.12 17.10 -15.86
C GLY A 122 -21.60 15.83 -15.18
N ARG A 123 -20.37 15.39 -15.50
CA ARG A 123 -19.80 14.11 -15.07
C ARG A 123 -19.25 14.10 -13.65
N TYR A 124 -19.14 15.26 -13.01
CA TYR A 124 -18.67 15.37 -11.64
C TYR A 124 -19.55 16.32 -10.86
N SER A 125 -19.86 15.98 -9.61
CA SER A 125 -20.65 16.83 -8.73
C SER A 125 -20.14 16.79 -7.30
N LEU A 126 -19.98 17.96 -6.70
CA LEU A 126 -19.69 18.17 -5.29
C LEU A 126 -20.99 18.55 -4.55
N VAL A 127 -21.34 17.78 -3.53
CA VAL A 127 -22.60 17.95 -2.78
C VAL A 127 -22.33 17.84 -1.29
N LEU A 128 -22.82 18.82 -0.52
CA LEU A 128 -23.02 18.63 0.91
C LEU A 128 -24.32 17.84 1.09
N GLN A 129 -24.20 16.55 1.36
CA GLN A 129 -25.33 15.63 1.44
C GLN A 129 -26.17 15.89 2.70
N PRO A 130 -27.46 15.48 2.71
CA PRO A 130 -28.33 15.67 3.88
C PRO A 130 -27.86 14.99 5.16
N ASP A 131 -27.01 13.95 5.05
CA ASP A 131 -26.39 13.31 6.21
C ASP A 131 -25.22 14.11 6.80
N GLY A 132 -24.81 15.19 6.13
CA GLY A 132 -23.73 16.09 6.56
C GLY A 132 -22.38 15.78 5.95
N ASP A 133 -22.26 14.79 5.06
CA ASP A 133 -20.99 14.53 4.36
C ASP A 133 -20.85 15.39 3.11
N LEU A 134 -19.67 15.97 2.90
CA LEU A 134 -19.33 16.64 1.65
C LEU A 134 -18.71 15.61 0.71
N VAL A 135 -19.39 15.27 -0.37
CA VAL A 135 -19.01 14.20 -1.29
C VAL A 135 -18.81 14.75 -2.69
N LEU A 136 -17.67 14.42 -3.30
CA LEU A 136 -17.44 14.55 -4.73
C LEU A 136 -17.69 13.20 -5.40
N SER A 137 -18.56 13.18 -6.39
CA SER A 137 -18.92 11.98 -7.14
C SER A 137 -18.61 12.12 -8.63
N HIS A 138 -18.30 11.00 -9.27
CA HIS A 138 -18.42 10.83 -10.72
C HIS A 138 -19.82 10.36 -11.07
N ASN A 139 -20.44 10.99 -12.05
CA ASN A 139 -21.77 10.67 -12.55
C ASN A 139 -21.61 9.97 -13.90
N ASP A 140 -22.03 8.71 -13.95
CA ASP A 140 -22.07 7.93 -15.17
C ASP A 140 -23.19 8.42 -16.10
N LEU A 141 -23.14 8.01 -17.37
CA LEU A 141 -24.14 8.40 -18.37
C LEU A 141 -25.55 7.87 -18.04
N ASP A 142 -25.64 6.82 -17.23
CA ASP A 142 -26.90 6.25 -16.75
C ASP A 142 -27.46 6.96 -15.50
N GLY A 143 -26.76 7.99 -15.02
CA GLY A 143 -27.13 8.77 -13.84
C GLY A 143 -26.70 8.15 -12.51
N SER A 144 -25.98 7.02 -12.52
CA SER A 144 -25.39 6.48 -11.31
C SER A 144 -24.21 7.34 -10.84
N ALA A 145 -24.10 7.52 -9.52
CA ALA A 145 -23.09 8.38 -8.90
C ALA A 145 -22.13 7.54 -8.05
N HIS A 146 -20.83 7.66 -8.33
CA HIS A 146 -19.75 6.94 -7.65
C HIS A 146 -18.91 7.92 -6.84
N ALA A 147 -18.91 7.76 -5.51
CA ALA A 147 -18.13 8.61 -4.63
C ALA A 147 -16.63 8.48 -4.94
N LEU A 148 -15.97 9.62 -5.13
CA LEU A 148 -14.56 9.72 -5.45
C LEU A 148 -13.74 10.26 -4.28
N TRP A 149 -14.31 11.20 -3.53
CA TRP A 149 -13.70 11.85 -2.37
C TRP A 149 -14.81 12.33 -1.45
N TRP A 150 -14.57 12.28 -0.14
CA TRP A 150 -15.53 12.71 0.87
C TRP A 150 -14.82 13.18 2.14
N THR A 151 -15.57 13.83 3.04
CA THR A 151 -15.04 14.42 4.27
C THR A 151 -15.21 13.54 5.51
N ASP A 152 -15.94 12.43 5.39
CA ASP A 152 -16.32 11.52 6.49
C ASP A 152 -17.11 12.25 7.61
N THR A 153 -17.93 13.24 7.24
CA THR A 153 -18.75 14.03 8.19
C THR A 153 -20.24 13.66 8.20
N GLY A 154 -20.61 12.55 7.54
CA GLY A 154 -21.98 12.04 7.39
C GLY A 154 -22.61 11.46 8.67
N ASP A 155 -22.69 12.25 9.73
CA ASP A 155 -23.18 11.84 11.06
C ASP A 155 -24.71 11.79 11.20
N LYS A 156 -25.45 12.22 10.17
CA LYS A 156 -26.93 12.29 10.12
C LYS A 156 -27.55 13.18 11.21
N HIS A 157 -26.79 14.10 11.80
CA HIS A 157 -27.35 15.04 12.77
C HIS A 157 -28.32 16.01 12.10
N SER A 158 -29.47 16.27 12.75
CA SER A 158 -30.57 17.08 12.21
C SER A 158 -30.34 18.60 12.25
N GLY A 159 -29.09 19.05 12.28
CA GLY A 159 -28.71 20.47 12.31
C GLY A 159 -28.35 21.00 10.93
N GLY A 160 -28.38 22.33 10.76
CA GLY A 160 -27.88 22.98 9.55
C GLY A 160 -26.42 22.64 9.27
N ARG A 161 -26.07 22.46 8.00
CA ARG A 161 -24.71 22.17 7.54
C ARG A 161 -24.34 23.11 6.41
N THR A 162 -23.14 23.65 6.47
CA THR A 162 -22.62 24.56 5.43
C THR A 162 -21.16 24.27 5.13
N VAL A 163 -20.77 24.50 3.88
CA VAL A 163 -19.37 24.61 3.48
C VAL A 163 -19.04 26.09 3.33
N THR A 164 -17.97 26.55 3.95
CA THR A 164 -17.50 27.94 3.88
C THR A 164 -16.02 27.98 3.48
N VAL A 165 -15.55 29.16 3.12
CA VAL A 165 -14.11 29.44 2.99
C VAL A 165 -13.64 30.33 4.13
N GLU A 166 -12.77 29.79 4.97
CA GLU A 166 -12.12 30.56 6.03
C GLU A 166 -10.81 31.18 5.52
N LYS A 167 -10.63 32.47 5.84
CA LYS A 167 -9.42 33.24 5.56
C LYS A 167 -8.84 33.73 6.89
N LYS A 168 -7.80 33.07 7.41
CA LYS A 168 -7.18 33.44 8.71
C LYS A 168 -5.65 33.40 8.61
N GLY A 169 -4.98 34.50 8.94
CA GLY A 169 -3.51 34.56 8.99
C GLY A 169 -2.81 34.24 7.66
N GLY A 170 -3.42 34.60 6.52
CA GLY A 170 -2.91 34.25 5.19
C GLY A 170 -3.25 32.82 4.73
N HIS A 171 -3.94 32.02 5.54
CA HIS A 171 -4.41 30.69 5.18
C HIS A 171 -5.81 30.76 4.59
N VAL A 172 -6.01 30.10 3.46
CA VAL A 172 -7.32 29.90 2.84
C VAL A 172 -7.63 28.42 2.93
N ARG A 173 -8.76 28.05 3.55
CA ARG A 173 -9.18 26.66 3.69
C ARG A 173 -10.68 26.52 3.50
N MET A 174 -11.08 25.36 3.00
CA MET A 174 -12.48 24.95 2.96
C MET A 174 -12.85 24.35 4.31
N VAL A 175 -14.03 24.69 4.83
CA VAL A 175 -14.48 24.26 6.16
C VAL A 175 -15.91 23.76 6.08
N VAL A 176 -16.19 22.62 6.70
CA VAL A 176 -17.56 22.14 6.92
C VAL A 176 -17.97 22.53 8.34
N HIS A 177 -19.05 23.30 8.44
CA HIS A 177 -19.67 23.67 9.71
C HIS A 177 -20.97 22.89 9.93
N ALA A 178 -21.26 22.67 11.21
CA ALA A 178 -22.43 21.99 11.69
C ALA A 178 -23.10 22.79 12.81
N MET A 179 -24.42 22.96 12.74
CA MET A 179 -25.20 23.49 13.85
C MET A 179 -25.44 22.36 14.86
N LEU A 180 -24.64 22.33 15.93
CA LEU A 180 -24.76 21.36 17.01
C LEU A 180 -25.18 22.10 18.28
N LYS A 181 -26.26 21.65 18.93
CA LYS A 181 -26.74 22.27 20.20
C LYS A 181 -26.89 23.80 20.10
N ASN A 182 -27.42 24.30 18.98
CA ASN A 182 -27.58 25.73 18.66
C ASN A 182 -26.28 26.53 18.55
N THR A 183 -25.14 25.89 18.31
CA THR A 183 -23.88 26.55 17.98
C THR A 183 -23.27 26.00 16.69
N TRP A 184 -22.70 26.89 15.88
CA TRP A 184 -21.92 26.48 14.72
C TRP A 184 -20.56 25.96 15.17
N VAL A 185 -20.27 24.72 14.81
CA VAL A 185 -19.01 24.03 15.12
C VAL A 185 -18.36 23.60 13.82
N THR A 186 -17.05 23.80 13.71
CA THR A 186 -16.25 23.22 12.62
C THR A 186 -16.12 21.72 12.84
N VAL A 187 -16.62 20.93 11.90
CA VAL A 187 -16.52 19.46 11.94
C VAL A 187 -15.46 18.91 11.00
N TRP A 188 -15.04 19.69 10.00
CA TRP A 188 -13.95 19.36 9.10
C TRP A 188 -13.32 20.62 8.50
N HIS A 189 -12.03 20.55 8.16
CA HIS A 189 -11.36 21.56 7.35
C HIS A 189 -10.28 20.95 6.45
N SER A 190 -10.01 21.58 5.31
CA SER A 190 -9.10 21.04 4.28
C SER A 190 -7.61 21.03 4.64
N ASP A 191 -7.22 21.71 5.72
CA ASP A 191 -5.85 21.78 6.27
C ASP A 191 -4.72 21.85 5.21
N LEU A 192 -4.87 22.74 4.23
CA LEU A 192 -3.94 22.82 3.10
C LEU A 192 -2.52 23.14 3.58
N LEU A 193 -1.52 22.49 2.96
CA LEU A 193 -0.10 22.57 3.34
C LEU A 193 0.41 24.00 3.54
N THR A 194 1.44 24.15 4.36
CA THR A 194 2.13 25.44 4.61
C THR A 194 2.66 26.10 3.35
N MET A 195 3.10 25.32 2.36
CA MET A 195 3.55 25.84 1.06
C MET A 195 2.40 26.41 0.20
N CYS A 196 1.14 26.02 0.48
CA CYS A 196 -0.06 26.60 -0.14
C CYS A 196 -0.37 28.02 0.38
N LYS A 197 0.37 28.49 1.40
CA LYS A 197 0.14 29.80 2.05
C LYS A 197 0.69 30.99 1.24
N ASN A 198 1.62 30.74 0.30
CA ASN A 198 2.46 31.78 -0.31
C ASN A 198 2.49 31.81 -1.85
N GLN A 199 1.54 31.18 -2.56
CA GLN A 199 1.43 31.45 -4.00
C GLN A 199 0.79 32.83 -4.20
N ALA A 200 1.62 33.87 -4.15
CA ALA A 200 1.30 35.14 -4.79
C ALA A 200 1.14 34.85 -6.29
N ALA A 201 0.07 35.36 -6.89
CA ALA A 201 -0.08 35.33 -8.34
C ALA A 201 1.22 35.87 -8.97
N PRO A 202 1.78 35.22 -10.01
CA PRO A 202 2.99 35.72 -10.65
C PRO A 202 2.72 37.13 -11.20
N GLU A 203 3.35 38.14 -10.60
CA GLU A 203 3.42 39.47 -11.18
C GLU A 203 4.30 39.42 -12.42
N GLY A 204 3.67 39.50 -13.59
CA GLY A 204 4.35 39.66 -14.87
C GLY A 204 4.17 38.48 -15.83
N GLY A 205 3.11 38.54 -16.64
CA GLY A 205 2.90 37.63 -17.77
C GLY A 205 1.48 37.73 -18.29
N ALA A 206 1.30 38.38 -19.44
CA ALA A 206 0.01 38.57 -20.08
C ALA A 206 -0.64 37.22 -20.47
N LEU A 207 -1.59 36.75 -19.65
CA LEU A 207 -2.80 36.00 -20.02
C LEU A 207 -3.48 35.56 -18.71
N VAL A 208 -4.25 36.46 -18.11
CA VAL A 208 -5.19 36.11 -17.04
C VAL A 208 -6.34 35.32 -17.69
N LYS A 209 -6.15 34.00 -17.84
CA LYS A 209 -7.28 33.06 -18.01
C LYS A 209 -8.14 33.17 -16.74
N LYS A 210 -9.47 33.23 -16.88
CA LYS A 210 -10.48 33.41 -15.82
C LYS A 210 -10.30 32.41 -14.64
N GLY A 211 -9.37 32.67 -13.73
CA GLY A 211 -9.29 32.01 -12.43
C GLY A 211 -10.30 32.65 -11.49
N GLY A 212 -11.04 31.85 -10.73
CA GLY A 212 -12.01 32.35 -9.77
C GLY A 212 -11.39 33.30 -8.74
N ALA A 213 -12.19 34.21 -8.18
CA ALA A 213 -11.74 35.07 -7.09
C ALA A 213 -11.20 34.21 -5.93
N ARG A 214 -10.12 34.65 -5.27
CA ARG A 214 -9.45 33.87 -4.19
C ARG A 214 -10.46 33.37 -3.15
N GLY A 215 -10.48 32.05 -2.94
CA GLY A 215 -11.50 31.39 -2.11
C GLY A 215 -12.77 30.96 -2.84
N SER A 216 -12.75 30.90 -4.17
CA SER A 216 -13.76 30.18 -4.96
C SER A 216 -13.35 28.72 -5.11
N LEU A 217 -14.32 27.81 -5.26
CA LEU A 217 -14.04 26.43 -5.66
C LEU A 217 -14.10 26.30 -7.18
N GLU A 218 -13.18 25.53 -7.73
CA GLU A 218 -13.14 25.19 -9.15
C GLU A 218 -13.30 23.69 -9.30
N LEU A 219 -14.26 23.26 -10.13
CA LEU A 219 -14.49 21.85 -10.46
C LEU A 219 -14.39 21.66 -11.97
N SER A 220 -13.37 20.92 -12.38
CA SER A 220 -13.07 20.67 -13.77
C SER A 220 -13.83 19.47 -14.35
N ASN A 221 -13.79 19.35 -15.69
CA ASN A 221 -14.37 18.23 -16.43
C ASN A 221 -13.72 16.86 -16.18
N ASP A 222 -12.54 16.82 -15.55
CA ASP A 222 -11.84 15.58 -15.19
C ASP A 222 -11.98 15.25 -13.69
N GLY A 223 -12.74 16.06 -12.93
CA GLY A 223 -12.97 15.86 -11.51
C GLY A 223 -11.87 16.43 -10.61
N LYS A 224 -10.94 17.24 -11.14
CA LYS A 224 -10.04 18.06 -10.32
C LYS A 224 -10.84 19.11 -9.56
N LEU A 225 -10.68 19.12 -8.24
CA LEU A 225 -11.29 20.06 -7.30
C LEU A 225 -10.21 20.94 -6.68
N THR A 226 -10.30 22.25 -6.91
CA THR A 226 -9.28 23.21 -6.49
C THR A 226 -9.92 24.36 -5.70
N LEU A 227 -9.20 24.85 -4.70
CA LEU A 227 -9.53 26.11 -4.04
C LEU A 227 -8.72 27.23 -4.69
N ALA A 228 -9.37 28.14 -5.41
CA ALA A 228 -8.73 29.18 -6.21
C ALA A 228 -7.81 30.08 -5.36
N GLY A 229 -6.57 30.26 -5.83
CA GLY A 229 -5.52 30.96 -5.09
C GLY A 229 -4.99 30.21 -3.86
N ALA A 230 -5.17 28.89 -3.82
CA ALA A 230 -4.63 27.94 -2.85
C ALA A 230 -4.25 26.61 -3.57
N CYS A 231 -4.29 25.48 -2.86
CA CYS A 231 -3.94 24.16 -3.40
C CYS A 231 -5.16 23.34 -3.84
N ASP A 232 -4.88 22.27 -4.58
CA ASP A 232 -5.86 21.27 -5.00
C ASP A 232 -6.38 20.48 -3.79
N LEU A 233 -7.71 20.36 -3.68
CA LEU A 233 -8.37 19.51 -2.68
C LEU A 233 -8.42 18.05 -3.17
N ARG A 234 -8.56 17.87 -4.48
CA ARG A 234 -8.44 16.59 -5.16
C ARG A 234 -7.81 16.77 -6.52
N ILE A 235 -6.83 15.93 -6.80
CA ILE A 235 -6.25 15.77 -8.13
C ILE A 235 -6.69 14.39 -8.67
N PRO A 236 -7.27 14.30 -9.88
CA PRO A 236 -7.63 13.03 -10.50
C PRO A 236 -6.39 12.16 -10.73
N PRO A 237 -6.52 10.82 -10.73
CA PRO A 237 -5.40 9.91 -10.95
C PRO A 237 -4.55 10.27 -12.18
N ASP A 238 -5.17 10.57 -13.33
CA ASP A 238 -4.46 10.93 -14.58
C ASP A 238 -3.58 12.19 -14.45
N HIS A 239 -4.02 13.13 -13.62
CA HIS A 239 -3.25 14.34 -13.32
C HIS A 239 -2.17 14.05 -12.27
N ARG A 240 -2.45 13.18 -11.30
CA ARG A 240 -1.46 12.73 -10.31
C ARG A 240 -0.34 11.93 -10.97
N GLU A 241 -0.61 11.14 -12.00
CA GLU A 241 0.43 10.43 -12.75
C GLU A 241 1.45 11.40 -13.35
N LYS A 242 0.99 12.53 -13.90
CA LYS A 242 1.86 13.57 -14.46
C LYS A 242 2.71 14.31 -13.42
N SER A 243 2.30 14.28 -12.15
CA SER A 243 2.99 14.92 -11.03
C SER A 243 3.41 13.91 -9.96
N ARG A 244 3.60 12.65 -10.35
CA ARG A 244 3.77 11.54 -9.43
C ARG A 244 5.05 11.70 -8.63
N SER A 245 4.98 11.36 -7.35
CA SER A 245 6.10 11.44 -6.42
C SER A 245 6.57 10.06 -5.95
N LEU A 246 7.88 9.95 -5.71
CA LEU A 246 8.53 8.73 -5.20
C LEU A 246 9.29 9.03 -3.89
N ALA A 247 9.09 8.20 -2.87
CA ALA A 247 10.02 8.06 -1.75
C ALA A 247 10.91 6.83 -1.97
N VAL A 248 12.24 7.01 -1.94
CA VAL A 248 13.22 5.92 -1.99
C VAL A 248 13.85 5.75 -0.63
N ILE A 249 13.55 4.64 0.04
CA ILE A 249 14.10 4.25 1.33
C ILE A 249 15.29 3.33 1.06
N VAL A 250 16.51 3.81 1.31
CA VAL A 250 17.73 3.02 1.17
C VAL A 250 18.12 2.52 2.56
N ALA A 251 17.99 1.21 2.81
CA ALA A 251 18.09 0.66 4.16
C ALA A 251 18.85 -0.66 4.24
N GLY A 252 19.92 -0.71 5.02
CA GLY A 252 20.76 -1.90 5.21
C GLY A 252 22.20 -1.57 5.58
N LEU A 253 23.10 -2.53 5.37
CA LEU A 253 24.53 -2.36 5.57
C LEU A 253 25.13 -1.46 4.49
N TYR A 254 26.03 -0.55 4.87
CA TYR A 254 26.62 0.45 3.98
C TYR A 254 27.43 -0.21 2.86
N ARG A 255 28.36 -1.12 3.22
CA ARG A 255 29.13 -1.98 2.30
C ARG A 255 29.58 -1.27 1.00
N THR A 256 28.91 -1.59 -0.10
CA THR A 256 29.23 -1.16 -1.46
C THR A 256 28.47 0.11 -1.88
N ASN A 257 27.77 0.77 -0.95
CA ASN A 257 26.91 1.91 -1.27
C ASN A 257 27.66 3.12 -1.84
N HIS A 258 28.91 3.34 -1.43
CA HIS A 258 29.81 4.33 -2.03
C HIS A 258 29.96 4.17 -3.57
N VAL A 259 29.71 2.97 -4.11
CA VAL A 259 29.68 2.69 -5.56
C VAL A 259 28.25 2.71 -6.09
N THR A 260 27.34 1.98 -5.46
CA THR A 260 25.98 1.77 -5.99
C THR A 260 25.11 3.02 -5.91
N CYS A 261 25.37 3.94 -4.97
CA CYS A 261 24.60 5.19 -4.87
C CYS A 261 24.68 6.00 -6.17
N LYS A 262 25.80 5.92 -6.90
CA LYS A 262 25.93 6.54 -8.22
C LYS A 262 24.93 5.93 -9.21
N THR A 263 24.78 4.61 -9.22
CA THR A 263 23.80 3.94 -10.08
C THR A 263 22.36 4.22 -9.66
N HIS A 264 22.10 4.41 -8.35
CA HIS A 264 20.80 4.89 -7.87
C HIS A 264 20.51 6.28 -8.45
N MET A 265 21.47 7.19 -8.40
CA MET A 265 21.31 8.53 -8.95
C MET A 265 21.09 8.49 -10.46
N GLU A 266 21.96 7.82 -11.21
CA GLU A 266 21.93 7.79 -12.68
C GLU A 266 20.69 7.12 -13.27
N HIS A 267 20.19 6.05 -12.63
CA HIS A 267 19.13 5.23 -13.20
C HIS A 267 17.77 5.39 -12.51
N LEU A 268 17.72 5.73 -11.23
CA LEU A 268 16.49 5.78 -10.44
C LEU A 268 16.07 7.21 -10.04
N VAL A 269 17.01 8.07 -9.62
CA VAL A 269 16.68 9.36 -9.01
C VAL A 269 16.73 10.53 -10.00
N ASP A 270 17.81 10.67 -10.77
CA ASP A 270 18.04 11.86 -11.58
C ASP A 270 17.16 11.86 -12.85
N GLY A 271 16.22 12.79 -12.89
CA GLY A 271 15.40 13.05 -14.07
C GLY A 271 14.56 11.85 -14.52
N HIS A 272 14.16 10.97 -13.58
CA HIS A 272 13.36 9.81 -13.90
C HIS A 272 12.01 10.24 -14.49
N PRO A 273 11.64 9.79 -15.70
CA PRO A 273 10.49 10.35 -16.44
C PRO A 273 9.13 10.08 -15.77
N SER A 274 9.04 9.02 -14.96
CA SER A 274 7.80 8.67 -14.23
C SER A 274 7.52 9.55 -13.01
N PHE A 275 8.45 10.39 -12.57
CA PHE A 275 8.29 11.15 -11.33
C PHE A 275 8.74 12.59 -11.48
N THR A 276 7.90 13.52 -11.03
CA THR A 276 8.28 14.94 -10.95
C THR A 276 9.04 15.25 -9.68
N LYS A 277 8.97 14.37 -8.68
CA LYS A 277 9.66 14.53 -7.40
C LYS A 277 10.10 13.17 -6.85
N ILE A 278 11.38 13.07 -6.52
CA ILE A 278 11.96 11.91 -5.85
C ILE A 278 12.68 12.38 -4.59
N ASP A 279 12.30 11.82 -3.46
CA ASP A 279 12.90 12.07 -2.16
C ASP A 279 13.59 10.79 -1.65
N VAL A 280 14.82 10.90 -1.16
CA VAL A 280 15.63 9.78 -0.66
C VAL A 280 15.74 9.83 0.86
N PHE A 281 15.56 8.68 1.50
CA PHE A 281 15.70 8.47 2.94
C PHE A 281 16.74 7.37 3.16
N ALA A 282 17.91 7.73 3.68
CA ALA A 282 19.00 6.79 3.89
C ALA A 282 19.07 6.37 5.37
N TYR A 283 19.02 5.06 5.61
CA TYR A 283 19.26 4.46 6.92
C TYR A 283 20.34 3.39 6.77
N MET A 284 21.57 3.73 7.14
CA MET A 284 22.74 2.89 6.91
C MET A 284 23.27 2.34 8.21
N LEU A 285 23.56 1.05 8.19
CA LEU A 285 24.33 0.38 9.21
C LEU A 285 25.79 0.25 8.75
N TYR A 286 26.75 0.55 9.62
CA TYR A 286 28.16 0.32 9.32
C TYR A 286 28.76 -0.71 10.26
N GLU A 287 29.58 -1.59 9.69
CA GLU A 287 30.22 -2.72 10.36
C GLU A 287 31.59 -2.28 10.92
N PRO A 288 32.17 -2.99 11.90
CA PRO A 288 33.55 -2.73 12.34
C PRO A 288 34.56 -2.70 11.19
N ALA A 289 34.37 -3.56 10.17
CA ALA A 289 35.20 -3.58 8.98
C ALA A 289 35.17 -2.25 8.18
N ASP A 290 34.05 -1.53 8.17
CA ASP A 290 33.99 -0.19 7.55
C ASP A 290 34.99 0.77 8.22
N VAL A 291 35.16 0.66 9.54
CA VAL A 291 36.10 1.49 10.32
C VAL A 291 37.52 0.96 10.19
N ASP A 292 37.72 -0.30 10.54
CA ASP A 292 39.06 -0.88 10.76
C ASP A 292 39.81 -1.16 9.46
N VAL A 293 39.08 -1.43 8.37
CA VAL A 293 39.66 -1.79 7.06
C VAL A 293 39.57 -0.62 6.07
N HIS A 294 38.39 0.01 5.96
CA HIS A 294 38.17 1.08 4.99
C HIS A 294 38.40 2.48 5.54
N GLY A 295 38.70 2.62 6.84
CA GLY A 295 38.94 3.91 7.48
C GLY A 295 37.71 4.82 7.47
N ARG A 296 36.50 4.25 7.33
CA ARG A 296 35.26 5.01 7.27
C ARG A 296 34.73 5.25 8.68
N THR A 297 34.54 6.50 9.02
CA THR A 297 33.78 6.90 10.21
C THR A 297 32.32 7.15 9.86
N LYS A 298 31.46 7.20 10.88
CA LYS A 298 30.07 7.65 10.74
C LYS A 298 29.98 8.96 9.95
N GLU A 299 30.80 9.95 10.31
CA GLU A 299 30.81 11.27 9.68
C GLU A 299 31.22 11.20 8.22
N SER A 300 32.20 10.35 7.87
CA SER A 300 32.62 10.15 6.48
C SER A 300 31.51 9.52 5.64
N ILE A 301 30.82 8.50 6.17
CA ILE A 301 29.70 7.84 5.49
C ILE A 301 28.54 8.81 5.30
N GLU A 302 28.17 9.58 6.33
CA GLU A 302 27.13 10.59 6.19
C GLU A 302 27.50 11.67 5.16
N ALA A 303 28.77 12.09 5.11
CA ALA A 303 29.26 13.04 4.13
C ALA A 303 29.17 12.46 2.70
N GLU A 304 29.56 11.20 2.50
CA GLU A 304 29.45 10.49 1.23
C GLU A 304 27.98 10.39 0.77
N LEU A 305 27.06 10.02 1.66
CA LEU A 305 25.63 9.93 1.35
C LEU A 305 25.04 11.29 0.98
N ARG A 306 25.40 12.35 1.72
CA ARG A 306 24.97 13.73 1.41
C ARG A 306 25.54 14.21 0.09
N ALA A 307 26.79 13.88 -0.22
CA ALA A 307 27.42 14.21 -1.49
C ALA A 307 26.76 13.46 -2.66
N CYS A 308 26.42 12.18 -2.47
CA CYS A 308 25.87 11.33 -3.51
C CYS A 308 24.40 11.67 -3.83
N TYR A 309 23.51 11.66 -2.82
CA TYR A 309 22.08 11.91 -3.03
C TYR A 309 21.72 13.40 -3.09
N GLY A 310 22.62 14.29 -2.66
CA GLY A 310 22.50 15.74 -2.81
C GLY A 310 21.15 16.29 -2.34
N THR A 311 20.49 17.05 -3.21
CA THR A 311 19.21 17.71 -2.92
C THR A 311 18.02 16.77 -2.85
N HIS A 312 18.17 15.48 -3.19
CA HIS A 312 17.11 14.48 -3.04
C HIS A 312 17.03 13.92 -1.62
N LEU A 313 18.13 13.98 -0.86
CA LEU A 313 18.20 13.44 0.50
C LEU A 313 17.31 14.24 1.47
N ARG A 314 16.42 13.55 2.19
CA ARG A 314 15.52 14.13 3.20
C ARG A 314 15.87 13.70 4.61
N SER A 315 16.40 12.49 4.78
CA SER A 315 16.94 12.02 6.04
C SER A 315 18.17 11.15 5.80
N VAL A 316 19.11 11.22 6.73
CA VAL A 316 20.27 10.33 6.79
C VAL A 316 20.50 9.93 8.24
N ASP A 317 20.51 8.63 8.47
CA ASP A 317 20.89 8.03 9.74
C ASP A 317 22.00 7.02 9.45
N VAL A 318 23.14 7.17 10.11
CA VAL A 318 24.26 6.22 10.06
C VAL A 318 24.52 5.72 11.47
N VAL A 319 24.36 4.42 11.67
CA VAL A 319 24.34 3.76 12.99
C VAL A 319 25.27 2.55 12.97
N PRO A 320 26.12 2.33 13.98
CA PRO A 320 26.92 1.11 14.03
C PRO A 320 26.02 -0.11 14.24
N VAL A 321 26.35 -1.23 13.59
CA VAL A 321 25.57 -2.48 13.71
C VAL A 321 25.35 -2.88 15.18
N ALA A 322 26.37 -2.75 16.03
CA ALA A 322 26.29 -3.10 17.45
C ALA A 322 25.24 -2.29 18.26
N GLU A 323 24.88 -1.07 17.84
CA GLU A 323 23.82 -0.28 18.47
C GLU A 323 22.43 -0.62 17.90
N ALA A 324 22.37 -1.07 16.65
CA ALA A 324 21.16 -1.36 15.91
C ALA A 324 20.73 -2.83 15.97
N GLU A 325 21.58 -3.73 16.45
CA GLU A 325 21.21 -5.13 16.65
C GLU A 325 20.56 -5.35 18.03
N VAL A 326 19.59 -6.26 18.05
CA VAL A 326 18.95 -6.75 19.27
C VAL A 326 18.82 -8.26 19.20
N GLU A 327 18.82 -8.87 20.38
CA GLU A 327 18.46 -10.27 20.52
C GLU A 327 17.04 -10.54 20.02
N TYR A 328 16.84 -11.74 19.48
CA TYR A 328 15.50 -12.21 19.14
C TYR A 328 14.63 -12.26 20.42
N PRO A 329 13.35 -11.84 20.39
CA PRO A 329 12.50 -11.88 21.57
C PRO A 329 12.47 -13.26 22.24
N GLY A 330 12.88 -13.33 23.51
CA GLY A 330 13.02 -14.58 24.26
C GLY A 330 14.43 -15.20 24.23
N GLY A 331 15.38 -14.57 23.53
CA GLY A 331 16.79 -15.00 23.44
C GLY A 331 16.99 -16.30 22.68
N GLU A 332 18.16 -16.92 22.86
CA GLU A 332 18.53 -18.20 22.22
C GLU A 332 17.50 -19.31 22.49
N ALA A 333 16.92 -19.35 23.70
CA ALA A 333 15.92 -20.35 24.07
C ALA A 333 14.62 -20.27 23.24
N ALA A 334 14.34 -19.12 22.62
CA ALA A 334 13.19 -18.93 21.74
C ALA A 334 13.52 -19.18 20.26
N MET A 335 14.77 -19.55 19.93
CA MET A 335 15.16 -19.89 18.57
C MET A 335 14.65 -21.28 18.22
N LEU A 336 13.55 -21.33 17.46
CA LEU A 336 12.87 -22.58 17.10
C LEU A 336 13.60 -23.27 15.94
N LEU A 337 13.82 -24.58 16.06
CA LEU A 337 14.20 -25.40 14.91
C LEU A 337 13.02 -25.50 13.94
N PRO A 338 13.26 -25.45 12.60
CA PRO A 338 14.56 -25.51 11.94
C PRO A 338 15.25 -24.16 11.69
N CYS A 339 14.70 -23.03 12.16
CA CYS A 339 15.27 -21.71 11.88
C CYS A 339 16.60 -21.46 12.62
N GLY A 340 16.67 -21.84 13.91
CA GLY A 340 17.84 -21.58 14.76
C GLY A 340 18.31 -20.11 14.71
N ASP A 341 19.62 -19.92 14.58
CA ASP A 341 20.28 -18.60 14.57
C ASP A 341 19.85 -17.68 13.42
N ARG A 342 19.26 -18.22 12.35
CA ARG A 342 18.72 -17.42 11.24
C ARG A 342 17.65 -16.44 11.73
N LEU A 343 16.94 -16.77 12.80
CA LEU A 343 15.93 -15.88 13.39
C LEU A 343 16.53 -14.56 13.88
N ARG A 344 17.72 -14.58 14.48
CA ARG A 344 18.39 -13.35 14.91
C ARG A 344 18.73 -12.46 13.72
N ARG A 345 19.25 -13.06 12.64
CA ARG A 345 19.56 -12.34 11.40
C ARG A 345 18.30 -11.71 10.79
N LEU A 346 17.25 -12.50 10.58
CA LEU A 346 15.97 -12.03 10.04
C LEU A 346 15.35 -10.93 10.91
N ASN A 347 15.38 -11.10 12.23
CA ASN A 347 14.88 -10.11 13.19
C ASN A 347 15.54 -8.75 12.97
N ASN A 348 16.87 -8.73 12.94
CA ASN A 348 17.63 -7.50 12.80
C ASN A 348 17.48 -6.90 11.40
N GLN A 349 17.43 -7.73 10.36
CA GLN A 349 17.16 -7.28 9.00
C GLN A 349 15.80 -6.56 8.89
N LEU A 350 14.74 -7.15 9.43
CA LEU A 350 13.40 -6.53 9.44
C LEU A 350 13.35 -5.30 10.35
N ARG A 351 14.09 -5.32 11.47
CA ARG A 351 14.22 -4.16 12.35
C ARG A 351 14.84 -2.98 11.61
N THR A 352 15.91 -3.18 10.86
CA THR A 352 16.55 -2.13 10.04
C THR A 352 15.55 -1.51 9.07
N VAL A 353 14.74 -2.32 8.39
CA VAL A 353 13.70 -1.84 7.48
C VAL A 353 12.64 -1.02 8.22
N SER A 354 12.17 -1.48 9.38
CA SER A 354 11.19 -0.75 10.21
C SER A 354 11.75 0.58 10.72
N LEU A 355 13.01 0.62 11.17
CA LEU A 355 13.66 1.85 11.62
C LEU A 355 13.80 2.87 10.49
N ALA A 356 14.18 2.42 9.29
CA ALA A 356 14.22 3.28 8.10
C ALA A 356 12.83 3.83 7.73
N ALA A 357 11.79 2.99 7.80
CA ALA A 357 10.41 3.39 7.55
C ALA A 357 9.93 4.46 8.55
N GLN A 358 10.30 4.34 9.82
CA GLN A 358 9.97 5.35 10.84
C GLN A 358 10.55 6.73 10.52
N ARG A 359 11.73 6.80 9.87
CA ARG A 359 12.32 8.08 9.44
C ARG A 359 11.55 8.72 8.31
N TRP A 360 11.20 7.94 7.30
CA TRP A 360 10.33 8.40 6.22
C TRP A 360 8.95 8.85 6.75
N TRP A 361 8.35 8.07 7.65
CA TRP A 361 7.07 8.40 8.27
C TRP A 361 7.13 9.69 9.08
N ALA A 362 8.14 9.85 9.95
CA ALA A 362 8.32 11.05 10.75
C ALA A 362 8.47 12.31 9.87
N TRP A 363 9.23 12.21 8.78
CA TRP A 363 9.37 13.31 7.82
C TRP A 363 8.04 13.62 7.12
N THR A 364 7.31 12.61 6.66
CA THR A 364 6.00 12.73 6.01
C THR A 364 5.01 13.47 6.92
N VAL A 365 4.92 13.06 8.19
CA VAL A 365 4.07 13.71 9.19
C VAL A 365 4.50 15.14 9.46
N ALA A 366 5.79 15.40 9.67
CA ALA A 366 6.30 16.73 9.98
C ALA A 366 6.08 17.73 8.83
N ASN A 367 6.06 17.26 7.58
CA ASN A 367 5.91 18.09 6.40
C ASN A 367 4.50 18.06 5.79
N GLY A 368 3.60 17.21 6.29
CA GLY A 368 2.26 17.01 5.76
C GLY A 368 2.25 16.49 4.31
N PHE A 369 3.27 15.76 3.88
CA PHE A 369 3.46 15.35 2.49
C PHE A 369 3.44 13.83 2.35
N THR A 370 2.55 13.30 1.51
CA THR A 370 2.48 11.86 1.20
C THR A 370 2.98 11.61 -0.22
N HIS A 371 3.86 10.62 -0.39
CA HIS A 371 4.32 10.17 -1.70
C HIS A 371 3.30 9.25 -2.37
N ASP A 372 3.13 9.38 -3.69
CA ASP A 372 2.23 8.50 -4.46
C ASP A 372 2.82 7.09 -4.60
N THR A 373 4.14 6.96 -4.60
CA THR A 373 4.87 5.69 -4.61
C THR A 373 5.96 5.71 -3.57
N VAL A 374 6.12 4.58 -2.88
CA VAL A 374 7.18 4.35 -1.91
C VAL A 374 7.95 3.13 -2.38
N MET A 375 9.27 3.19 -2.29
CA MET A 375 10.17 2.13 -2.69
C MET A 375 11.18 1.93 -1.57
N ARG A 376 11.53 0.68 -1.29
CA ARG A 376 12.71 0.34 -0.50
C ARG A 376 13.71 -0.38 -1.39
N ILE A 377 14.98 -0.01 -1.27
CA ILE A 377 16.12 -0.74 -1.84
C ILE A 377 17.18 -1.05 -0.78
N ARG A 378 17.94 -2.13 -0.97
CA ARG A 378 19.17 -2.35 -0.20
C ARG A 378 20.27 -1.39 -0.66
N PRO A 379 21.20 -0.98 0.20
CA PRO A 379 22.27 -0.07 -0.17
C PRO A 379 23.22 -0.66 -1.20
N ASP A 380 23.38 -1.98 -1.27
CA ASP A 380 24.25 -2.68 -2.20
C ASP A 380 23.59 -3.00 -3.56
N THR A 381 22.38 -2.53 -3.81
CA THR A 381 21.69 -2.76 -5.09
C THR A 381 22.32 -1.92 -6.20
N SER A 382 22.82 -2.53 -7.27
CA SER A 382 23.26 -1.78 -8.46
C SER A 382 22.20 -1.82 -9.55
N PHE A 383 21.89 -0.66 -10.14
CA PHE A 383 21.08 -0.58 -11.36
C PHE A 383 21.98 -0.42 -12.58
N TRP A 384 21.65 -1.11 -13.67
CA TRP A 384 22.34 -0.99 -14.96
C TRP A 384 21.48 -0.33 -16.04
N ALA A 385 20.17 -0.28 -15.80
CA ALA A 385 19.21 0.43 -16.62
C ALA A 385 18.14 1.07 -15.75
N ARG A 386 17.39 2.00 -16.35
CA ARG A 386 16.28 2.67 -15.67
C ARG A 386 15.14 1.67 -15.39
N PRO A 387 14.69 1.53 -14.14
CA PRO A 387 13.60 0.64 -13.80
C PRO A 387 12.26 1.14 -14.37
N GLY A 388 11.45 0.20 -14.87
CA GLY A 388 10.09 0.49 -15.32
C GLY A 388 9.10 0.46 -14.16
N PHE A 389 8.44 1.59 -13.87
CA PHE A 389 7.39 1.66 -12.87
C PHE A 389 6.01 1.48 -13.50
N LYS A 390 5.16 0.68 -12.85
CA LYS A 390 3.72 0.62 -13.14
C LYS A 390 3.08 1.98 -12.84
N SER A 391 2.12 2.41 -13.65
CA SER A 391 1.29 3.60 -13.39
C SER A 391 0.53 3.46 -12.05
N LEU A 392 0.02 4.56 -11.50
CA LEU A 392 -0.78 4.53 -10.26
C LEU A 392 -2.05 3.67 -10.41
N GLU A 393 -2.66 3.66 -11.60
CA GLU A 393 -3.82 2.81 -11.90
C GLU A 393 -3.43 1.32 -11.89
N GLU A 394 -2.36 0.95 -12.60
CA GLU A 394 -1.88 -0.45 -12.63
C GLU A 394 -1.36 -0.93 -11.27
N LEU A 395 -0.81 0.00 -10.47
CA LEU A 395 -0.30 -0.30 -9.14
C LEU A 395 -1.44 -0.59 -8.17
N GLY A 396 -2.52 0.20 -8.19
CA GLY A 396 -3.64 0.06 -7.27
C GLY A 396 -3.16 -0.05 -5.82
N ASP A 397 -3.58 -1.14 -5.16
CA ASP A 397 -3.14 -1.51 -3.81
C ASP A 397 -2.07 -2.63 -3.80
N ALA A 398 -1.49 -2.96 -4.96
CA ALA A 398 -0.50 -4.02 -5.06
C ALA A 398 0.90 -3.55 -4.65
N LEU A 399 1.69 -4.49 -4.13
CA LEU A 399 3.13 -4.38 -4.04
C LEU A 399 3.80 -4.98 -5.27
N VAL A 400 4.88 -4.37 -5.72
CA VAL A 400 5.76 -4.94 -6.72
C VAL A 400 7.09 -5.23 -6.06
N LEU A 401 7.57 -6.46 -6.20
CA LEU A 401 8.83 -6.94 -5.63
C LEU A 401 9.74 -7.34 -6.79
N PRO A 402 10.55 -6.40 -7.32
CA PRO A 402 11.51 -6.69 -8.37
C PRO A 402 12.52 -7.75 -7.92
N HIS A 403 12.59 -8.83 -8.70
CA HIS A 403 13.57 -9.88 -8.51
C HIS A 403 14.88 -9.51 -9.21
N PRO A 404 16.05 -9.74 -8.59
CA PRO A 404 17.33 -9.54 -9.24
C PRO A 404 17.53 -10.43 -10.44
N LYS A 405 18.21 -9.89 -11.43
CA LYS A 405 18.48 -10.56 -12.70
C LYS A 405 19.44 -11.72 -12.47
N GLY A 406 19.02 -12.92 -12.85
CA GLY A 406 19.85 -14.12 -12.77
C GLY A 406 19.90 -14.80 -11.40
N GLU A 407 19.12 -14.32 -10.42
CA GLU A 407 19.01 -15.02 -9.14
C GLU A 407 18.13 -16.29 -9.25
N HIS A 408 18.45 -17.27 -8.41
CA HIS A 408 17.74 -18.54 -8.30
C HIS A 408 16.28 -18.35 -7.85
N TYR A 409 15.45 -19.32 -8.19
CA TYR A 409 14.07 -19.40 -7.73
C TYR A 409 14.02 -19.97 -6.32
N PHE A 410 13.35 -19.25 -5.41
CA PHE A 410 12.91 -19.79 -4.14
C PHE A 410 11.41 -20.10 -4.23
N TYR A 411 11.00 -21.32 -3.94
CA TYR A 411 9.59 -21.73 -3.98
C TYR A 411 8.99 -21.72 -2.58
N CYS A 412 7.85 -21.04 -2.46
CA CYS A 412 7.21 -20.75 -1.19
C CYS A 412 5.78 -21.26 -1.17
N ALA A 413 5.44 -21.97 -0.10
CA ALA A 413 4.06 -22.29 0.21
C ALA A 413 3.28 -20.99 0.49
N ARG A 414 2.17 -20.80 -0.21
CA ARG A 414 1.32 -19.61 -0.09
C ARG A 414 0.18 -19.89 0.88
N MET A 415 -0.25 -18.90 1.66
CA MET A 415 -1.38 -19.07 2.57
C MET A 415 -2.68 -19.42 1.82
N LYS A 416 -2.78 -19.03 0.55
CA LYS A 416 -3.89 -19.35 -0.36
C LYS A 416 -3.88 -20.80 -0.86
N GLY A 417 -2.84 -21.59 -0.56
CA GLY A 417 -2.75 -23.02 -0.89
C GLY A 417 -2.09 -23.37 -2.21
N SER A 418 -1.44 -22.41 -2.85
CA SER A 418 -0.54 -22.64 -3.99
C SER A 418 0.92 -22.68 -3.54
N VAL A 419 1.79 -23.13 -4.44
CA VAL A 419 3.23 -22.86 -4.38
C VAL A 419 3.51 -21.76 -5.40
N GLY A 420 4.26 -20.75 -4.99
CA GLY A 420 4.69 -19.67 -5.88
C GLY A 420 6.16 -19.36 -5.66
N VAL A 421 6.75 -18.60 -6.58
CA VAL A 421 8.08 -18.06 -6.34
C VAL A 421 8.00 -17.06 -5.17
N GLY A 422 8.99 -17.09 -4.29
CA GLY A 422 9.18 -16.14 -3.21
C GLY A 422 9.74 -14.83 -3.75
N PRO A 423 9.21 -13.67 -3.33
CA PRO A 423 9.80 -12.39 -3.67
C PRO A 423 11.14 -12.23 -2.95
N THR A 424 12.08 -11.51 -3.53
CA THR A 424 13.26 -11.11 -2.77
C THR A 424 12.89 -10.00 -1.79
N ASP A 425 13.67 -9.91 -0.74
CA ASP A 425 13.57 -8.82 0.21
C ASP A 425 14.37 -7.60 -0.22
N GLN A 426 15.00 -7.60 -1.40
CA GLN A 426 15.98 -6.59 -1.79
C GLN A 426 15.34 -5.28 -2.23
N ILE A 427 14.29 -5.40 -3.06
CA ILE A 427 13.54 -4.27 -3.60
C ILE A 427 12.05 -4.53 -3.44
N ALA A 428 11.33 -3.52 -2.97
CA ALA A 428 9.87 -3.50 -3.01
C ALA A 428 9.41 -2.07 -3.31
N TYR A 429 8.35 -1.93 -4.10
CA TYR A 429 7.67 -0.65 -4.25
C TYR A 429 6.15 -0.81 -4.35
N GLY A 430 5.43 0.23 -3.98
CA GLY A 430 3.97 0.24 -3.95
C GLY A 430 3.43 1.61 -3.57
N ASN A 431 2.12 1.72 -3.43
CA ASN A 431 1.54 2.89 -2.77
C ASN A 431 1.94 2.90 -1.27
N ALA A 432 1.76 4.05 -0.61
CA ALA A 432 2.18 4.21 0.79
C ALA A 432 1.50 3.20 1.74
N ALA A 433 0.22 2.86 1.53
CA ALA A 433 -0.52 1.94 2.40
C ALA A 433 -0.02 0.50 2.26
N SER A 434 0.20 0.04 1.04
CA SER A 434 0.71 -1.31 0.77
C SER A 434 2.16 -1.44 1.23
N MET A 435 3.00 -0.43 0.99
CA MET A 435 4.40 -0.44 1.45
C MET A 435 4.50 -0.42 2.97
N GLN A 436 3.61 0.24 3.70
CA GLN A 436 3.60 0.17 5.16
C GLN A 436 3.41 -1.26 5.67
N GLN A 437 2.65 -2.11 4.99
CA GLN A 437 2.53 -3.52 5.38
C GLN A 437 3.91 -4.21 5.33
N TRP A 438 4.62 -4.03 4.23
CA TRP A 438 5.94 -4.62 4.05
C TRP A 438 7.00 -4.02 5.00
N LEU A 439 7.02 -2.69 5.13
CA LEU A 439 8.02 -1.95 5.92
C LEU A 439 7.94 -2.22 7.43
N TYR A 440 6.74 -2.50 7.96
CA TYR A 440 6.51 -2.73 9.39
C TYR A 440 6.28 -4.21 9.74
N MET A 441 6.76 -5.12 8.89
CA MET A 441 6.65 -6.57 9.14
C MET A 441 7.36 -7.00 10.44
N TYR A 442 8.42 -6.28 10.85
CA TYR A 442 9.12 -6.48 12.12
C TYR A 442 8.17 -6.57 13.33
N ASP A 443 7.13 -5.73 13.38
CA ASP A 443 6.20 -5.62 14.52
C ASP A 443 5.35 -6.90 14.72
N ARG A 444 5.33 -7.78 13.72
CA ARG A 444 4.63 -9.06 13.73
C ARG A 444 5.55 -10.27 13.60
N PHE A 445 6.85 -10.05 13.40
CA PHE A 445 7.79 -11.12 13.08
C PHE A 445 7.81 -12.23 14.15
N ALA A 446 7.95 -11.88 15.43
CA ALA A 446 7.95 -12.88 16.51
C ALA A 446 6.63 -13.69 16.59
N GLN A 447 5.49 -13.04 16.35
CA GLN A 447 4.20 -13.73 16.30
C GLN A 447 4.12 -14.69 15.10
N MET A 448 4.66 -14.29 13.94
CA MET A 448 4.70 -15.15 12.76
C MET A 448 5.56 -16.39 12.99
N VAL A 449 6.73 -16.22 13.61
CA VAL A 449 7.62 -17.32 13.96
C VAL A 449 6.95 -18.30 14.94
N ASP A 450 6.29 -17.81 15.99
CA ASP A 450 5.51 -18.70 16.89
C ASP A 450 4.44 -19.47 16.11
N LEU A 451 3.68 -18.80 15.23
CA LEU A 451 2.62 -19.48 14.47
C LEU A 451 3.18 -20.51 13.48
N ALA A 452 4.30 -20.23 12.84
CA ALA A 452 4.84 -21.08 11.77
C ALA A 452 5.72 -22.22 12.29
N SER A 453 6.48 -21.98 13.37
CA SER A 453 7.56 -22.87 13.80
C SER A 453 7.31 -23.54 15.16
N ASN A 454 6.17 -23.29 15.81
CA ASN A 454 5.84 -23.93 17.09
C ASN A 454 5.44 -25.40 16.87
N PRO A 455 6.20 -26.38 17.41
CA PRO A 455 5.96 -27.80 17.17
C PRO A 455 4.67 -28.33 17.81
N ASP A 456 4.17 -27.68 18.85
CA ASP A 456 2.91 -28.05 19.51
C ASP A 456 1.68 -27.56 18.74
N ARG A 457 1.88 -26.54 17.88
CA ARG A 457 0.83 -25.89 17.08
C ARG A 457 1.37 -25.56 15.68
N PRO A 458 1.79 -26.58 14.90
CA PRO A 458 2.44 -26.32 13.63
C PRO A 458 1.46 -25.63 12.68
N ALA A 459 1.92 -24.57 12.02
CA ALA A 459 1.17 -24.03 10.89
C ALA A 459 1.01 -25.12 9.82
N LEU A 460 -0.17 -25.18 9.21
CA LEU A 460 -0.40 -26.06 8.06
C LEU A 460 0.57 -25.74 6.90
N ARG A 461 0.94 -24.45 6.78
CA ARG A 461 1.91 -23.92 5.82
C ARG A 461 2.81 -22.98 6.59
N ASP A 462 4.04 -23.40 6.85
CA ASP A 462 5.05 -22.52 7.42
C ASP A 462 5.65 -21.62 6.33
N PHE A 463 6.57 -20.74 6.71
CA PHE A 463 7.31 -19.92 5.77
C PHE A 463 8.64 -20.58 5.35
N SER A 464 8.78 -21.90 5.52
CA SER A 464 9.96 -22.61 5.01
C SER A 464 9.94 -22.58 3.48
N GLY A 465 11.09 -22.27 2.89
CA GLY A 465 11.26 -22.25 1.45
C GLY A 465 11.74 -23.58 0.90
N CYS A 466 11.68 -23.69 -0.42
CA CYS A 466 12.25 -24.79 -1.18
C CYS A 466 13.12 -24.25 -2.32
N GLU A 467 14.35 -24.73 -2.44
CA GLU A 467 15.25 -24.33 -3.53
C GLU A 467 14.89 -25.00 -4.86
N ASP A 468 14.14 -26.10 -4.79
CA ASP A 468 13.61 -26.84 -5.94
C ASP A 468 12.09 -26.73 -5.97
N MET A 469 11.47 -26.88 -7.16
CA MET A 469 10.01 -26.88 -7.25
C MET A 469 9.45 -28.08 -6.45
N PRO A 470 8.69 -27.86 -5.37
CA PRO A 470 8.15 -28.95 -4.57
C PRO A 470 6.99 -29.64 -5.30
N SER A 471 6.73 -30.91 -4.94
CA SER A 471 5.60 -31.66 -5.52
C SER A 471 4.23 -31.19 -5.02
N GLY A 472 4.22 -30.37 -3.96
CA GLY A 472 3.02 -29.87 -3.29
C GLY A 472 3.35 -28.74 -2.30
N PRO A 473 2.33 -28.19 -1.62
CA PRO A 473 2.48 -27.03 -0.76
C PRO A 473 2.91 -27.34 0.68
N LEU A 474 3.11 -28.61 1.04
CA LEU A 474 3.55 -28.99 2.39
C LEU A 474 5.07 -28.96 2.48
N ALA A 475 5.62 -28.64 3.65
CA ALA A 475 7.07 -28.65 3.87
C ALA A 475 7.71 -30.03 3.54
N SER A 476 6.97 -31.12 3.75
CA SER A 476 7.40 -32.49 3.39
C SER A 476 7.51 -32.74 1.89
N ASP A 477 6.88 -31.91 1.05
CA ASP A 477 6.90 -32.04 -0.40
C ASP A 477 8.15 -31.40 -1.03
N CYS A 478 8.97 -30.73 -0.20
CA CYS A 478 10.16 -30.04 -0.64
C CYS A 478 11.39 -30.97 -0.64
N PRO A 479 12.02 -31.24 -1.80
CA PRO A 479 13.19 -32.11 -1.85
C PRO A 479 14.45 -31.45 -1.26
N ARG A 480 14.51 -30.11 -1.27
CA ARG A 480 15.63 -29.33 -0.72
C ARG A 480 15.12 -28.16 0.12
N PRO A 481 14.79 -28.42 1.41
CA PRO A 481 14.22 -27.42 2.30
C PRO A 481 15.23 -26.34 2.65
N ALA A 482 14.78 -25.09 2.56
CA ALA A 482 15.49 -23.92 3.01
C ALA A 482 14.68 -23.27 4.14
N PRO A 483 14.88 -23.73 5.38
CA PRO A 483 14.09 -23.26 6.50
C PRO A 483 14.31 -21.77 6.72
N CYS A 484 13.19 -21.07 6.93
CA CYS A 484 13.19 -19.68 7.38
C CYS A 484 13.89 -18.75 6.40
N SER A 485 13.56 -18.90 5.12
CA SER A 485 14.00 -17.98 4.08
C SER A 485 13.19 -16.69 4.14
N ILE A 486 13.86 -15.55 3.94
CA ILE A 486 13.21 -14.24 4.00
C ILE A 486 12.19 -14.12 2.86
N GLU A 487 12.47 -14.73 1.71
CA GLU A 487 11.63 -14.74 0.53
C GLU A 487 10.25 -15.32 0.84
N CYS A 488 10.23 -16.50 1.47
CA CYS A 488 9.00 -17.17 1.82
C CYS A 488 8.30 -16.52 3.01
N LEU A 489 9.06 -15.91 3.93
CA LEU A 489 8.50 -15.14 5.02
C LEU A 489 7.73 -13.90 4.52
N VAL A 490 8.32 -13.11 3.62
CA VAL A 490 7.68 -11.93 3.02
C VAL A 490 6.42 -12.37 2.28
N ALA A 491 6.54 -13.41 1.45
CA ALA A 491 5.42 -13.98 0.73
C ALA A 491 4.26 -14.39 1.65
N TRP A 492 4.57 -15.13 2.71
CA TRP A 492 3.61 -15.65 3.68
C TRP A 492 2.90 -14.52 4.43
N TYR A 493 3.66 -13.52 4.89
CA TYR A 493 3.12 -12.37 5.61
C TYR A 493 2.14 -11.56 4.78
N LEU A 494 2.54 -11.20 3.55
CA LEU A 494 1.71 -10.38 2.68
C LEU A 494 0.41 -11.09 2.31
N ASP A 495 0.47 -12.39 2.00
CA ASP A 495 -0.74 -13.18 1.74
C ASP A 495 -1.67 -13.25 2.96
N ALA A 496 -1.11 -13.47 4.17
CA ALA A 496 -1.89 -13.54 5.40
C ALA A 496 -2.61 -12.23 5.72
N ARG A 497 -2.08 -11.10 5.23
CA ARG A 497 -2.66 -9.76 5.37
C ARG A 497 -3.59 -9.38 4.22
N GLY A 498 -3.73 -10.25 3.21
CA GLY A 498 -4.54 -9.96 2.01
C GLY A 498 -3.92 -8.92 1.09
N VAL A 499 -2.61 -8.66 1.21
CA VAL A 499 -1.90 -7.72 0.34
C VAL A 499 -1.59 -8.41 -0.97
N ASP A 500 -2.11 -7.87 -2.08
CA ASP A 500 -1.74 -8.36 -3.40
C ASP A 500 -0.31 -7.95 -3.71
N PHE A 501 0.48 -8.86 -4.28
CA PHE A 501 1.83 -8.54 -4.68
C PHE A 501 2.26 -9.30 -5.92
N ARG A 502 3.20 -8.69 -6.66
CA ARG A 502 3.71 -9.22 -7.93
C ARG A 502 5.23 -9.24 -7.92
N ILE A 503 5.79 -10.36 -8.36
CA ILE A 503 7.23 -10.48 -8.60
C ILE A 503 7.51 -9.98 -10.01
N GLU A 504 8.47 -9.08 -10.16
CA GLU A 504 8.81 -8.44 -11.43
C GLU A 504 10.24 -8.83 -11.83
N TRP A 505 10.42 -9.43 -13.00
CA TRP A 505 11.71 -9.97 -13.47
C TRP A 505 12.43 -9.08 -14.49
N GLY A 506 11.82 -7.96 -14.87
CA GLY A 506 12.27 -7.13 -16.00
C GLY A 506 13.34 -6.09 -15.66
N TRP A 507 13.76 -5.96 -14.40
CA TRP A 507 14.68 -4.90 -14.00
C TRP A 507 16.14 -5.33 -14.14
N GLU A 508 16.96 -4.49 -14.77
CA GLU A 508 18.40 -4.72 -14.87
C GLU A 508 19.10 -4.22 -13.61
N GLN A 509 19.05 -5.07 -12.58
CA GLN A 509 19.62 -4.79 -11.27
C GLN A 509 20.14 -6.07 -10.63
N ASN A 510 21.16 -5.92 -9.78
CA ASN A 510 21.68 -6.99 -8.93
C ASN A 510 22.45 -6.40 -7.74
N PRO A 511 22.56 -7.10 -6.59
CA PRO A 511 23.49 -6.70 -5.54
C PRO A 511 24.93 -6.68 -6.05
N LEU A 512 25.64 -5.58 -5.79
CA LEU A 512 27.08 -5.47 -5.96
C LEU A 512 27.75 -5.94 -4.68
N ARG A 513 28.46 -7.06 -4.74
CA ARG A 513 29.15 -7.66 -3.59
C ARG A 513 30.56 -7.11 -3.46
N TRP A 514 31.17 -7.31 -2.29
CA TRP A 514 32.53 -6.87 -2.03
C TRP A 514 33.56 -7.51 -2.97
N LYS A 515 33.45 -8.82 -3.25
CA LYS A 515 34.31 -9.49 -4.24
C LYS A 515 34.28 -8.86 -5.63
N ASP A 516 33.19 -8.19 -6.00
CA ASP A 516 33.01 -7.57 -7.30
C ASP A 516 33.77 -6.24 -7.43
N ILE A 517 34.26 -5.68 -6.30
CA ILE A 517 34.96 -4.39 -6.23
C ILE A 517 36.50 -4.58 -6.26
N GLY A 518 37.02 -5.79 -6.03
CA GLY A 518 38.44 -6.14 -6.19
C GLY A 518 38.97 -7.13 -5.14
N MET A 519 40.28 -7.44 -5.20
CA MET A 519 40.90 -8.47 -4.36
C MET A 519 40.80 -8.20 -2.84
N LEU A 520 40.80 -6.94 -2.42
CA LEU A 520 40.58 -6.57 -1.02
C LEU A 520 39.16 -6.94 -0.57
N GLY A 521 38.14 -6.67 -1.40
CA GLY A 521 36.76 -7.04 -1.12
C GLY A 521 36.51 -8.56 -1.05
N ALA A 522 37.30 -9.37 -1.75
CA ALA A 522 37.22 -10.84 -1.66
C ALA A 522 37.85 -11.40 -0.36
N GLU A 523 38.95 -10.80 0.11
CA GLU A 523 39.58 -11.13 1.40
C GLU A 523 38.66 -10.76 2.59
N GLU A 524 37.84 -9.72 2.41
CA GLU A 524 36.90 -9.18 3.38
C GLU A 524 35.57 -9.94 3.44
N GLU A 525 34.99 -10.35 2.30
CA GLU A 525 33.85 -11.30 2.27
C GLU A 525 34.25 -12.57 3.04
N ARG A 526 35.46 -13.07 2.79
CA ARG A 526 36.05 -14.21 3.52
C ARG A 526 36.22 -13.95 5.03
N MET A 527 36.54 -12.74 5.48
CA MET A 527 36.68 -12.42 6.91
C MET A 527 35.33 -12.15 7.61
N ALA A 528 34.36 -11.55 6.91
CA ALA A 528 33.00 -11.37 7.41
C ALA A 528 32.26 -12.71 7.53
N ASP A 529 32.50 -13.62 6.59
CA ASP A 529 31.92 -14.97 6.58
C ASP A 529 32.65 -15.93 7.56
N GLN A 530 33.86 -15.59 8.03
CA GLN A 530 34.65 -16.43 8.95
C GLN A 530 34.05 -16.55 10.36
N HIS A 531 33.06 -15.74 10.73
CA HIS A 531 32.27 -15.94 11.95
C HIS A 531 31.03 -16.82 11.74
N GLN A 532 30.85 -17.38 10.54
CA GLN A 532 29.86 -18.41 10.23
C GLN A 532 30.57 -19.68 9.72
N GLU A 533 31.31 -20.36 10.60
CA GLU A 533 31.48 -21.81 10.43
C GLU A 533 30.13 -22.48 10.70
N ASP A 534 29.23 -22.41 9.72
CA ASP A 534 28.18 -23.40 9.52
C ASP A 534 27.67 -23.30 8.08
N LYS A 535 28.26 -24.14 7.22
CA LYS A 535 27.78 -24.54 5.90
C LYS A 535 27.26 -23.39 5.03
N ASP A 536 28.15 -22.92 4.15
CA ASP A 536 27.85 -22.55 2.76
C ASP A 536 26.36 -22.74 2.43
N ASP A 537 25.61 -21.63 2.38
CA ASP A 537 24.15 -21.50 2.37
C ASP A 537 23.46 -22.17 1.15
N GLY A 538 24.09 -23.17 0.52
CA GLY A 538 23.64 -23.77 -0.74
C GLY A 538 23.78 -22.84 -1.94
N MET A 539 24.25 -21.61 -1.70
CA MET A 539 24.37 -20.53 -2.66
C MET A 539 25.67 -20.65 -3.46
N THR A 540 25.87 -21.83 -4.08
CA THR A 540 26.87 -22.01 -5.14
C THR A 540 26.36 -21.32 -6.39
N TRP A 541 26.66 -20.03 -6.51
CA TRP A 541 26.37 -19.20 -7.66
C TRP A 541 27.40 -19.45 -8.77
N GLY A 542 27.05 -20.34 -9.70
CA GLY A 542 27.79 -20.58 -10.94
C GLY A 542 27.61 -19.46 -11.97
#